data_AF-A0A3A4F7M1-F1
#
_entry.id   AF-A0A3A4F7M1-F1
#
_cell.length_a   1.000
_cell.length_b   1.000
_cell.length_c   1.000
_cell.angle_alpha   90.00
_cell.angle_beta   90.00
_cell.angle_gamma   90.00
#
_symmetry.space_group_name_H-M   'P 1'
#
loop_
_entity.id
_entity.type
_entity.pdbx_description
1 polymer ?
#
loop_
_entity_poly.entity_id
_entity_poly.type
_entity_poly.pdbx_seq_one_letter_code
_entity_poly.pdbx_strand_id
1 'polypeptide(L)'
;MFNPEINRALIAASDLINTAEGLHSAKPSPETLDSVEGLESYLREREPELEWPATSVNRRQLEKVRALRRQLHALWASAPTIEPKELDIVNDLLEGVGIQVVAAEPHEGSAFRERPIPVSSQTSDVMTAPVAAALAFLVTRDETGRLRICRGDDCEAAIVDLTRNRSKLFCDFGNCANRAHVRAYRARQAARKDDEQVSGQVRPRLAKPSAREKAEQLNRPTSATAIAAKEFRDRMREELMQKRQASSKETKKV
;
A
#
# COMPACT_ATOMS: atom_id res chain seq x y z
N MET A 1 6.98 -1.21 -10.49
CA MET A 1 6.33 -2.05 -9.46
C MET A 1 6.99 -3.40 -9.55
N PHE A 2 7.35 -4.01 -8.43
CA PHE A 2 8.01 -5.32 -8.46
C PHE A 2 7.03 -6.40 -8.88
N ASN A 3 7.51 -7.62 -9.06
CA ASN A 3 6.62 -8.74 -9.32
C ASN A 3 5.62 -8.91 -8.15
N PRO A 4 4.46 -9.55 -8.38
CA PRO A 4 3.43 -9.69 -7.36
C PRO A 4 3.90 -10.41 -6.09
N GLU A 5 4.78 -11.40 -6.22
CA GLU A 5 5.31 -12.18 -5.09
C GLU A 5 6.17 -11.36 -4.14
N ILE A 6 7.09 -10.55 -4.67
CA ILE A 6 7.91 -9.62 -3.87
C ILE A 6 7.00 -8.63 -3.15
N ASN A 7 5.98 -8.09 -3.85
CA ASN A 7 5.04 -7.16 -3.21
C ASN A 7 4.30 -7.84 -2.05
N ARG A 8 3.78 -9.06 -2.25
CA ARG A 8 3.10 -9.84 -1.19
C ARG A 8 4.03 -10.12 -0.01
N ALA A 9 5.24 -10.59 -0.25
CA ALA A 9 6.22 -10.89 0.79
C ALA A 9 6.58 -9.64 1.63
N LEU A 10 6.79 -8.50 0.98
CA LEU A 10 7.10 -7.24 1.66
C LEU A 10 5.90 -6.70 2.46
N ILE A 11 4.68 -6.79 1.92
CA ILE A 11 3.46 -6.42 2.66
C ILE A 11 3.34 -7.31 3.90
N ALA A 12 3.44 -8.63 3.73
CA ALA A 12 3.33 -9.59 4.82
C ALA A 12 4.41 -9.38 5.90
N ALA A 13 5.63 -9.01 5.51
CA ALA A 13 6.70 -8.62 6.44
C ALA A 13 6.33 -7.36 7.25
N SER A 14 5.81 -6.31 6.61
CA SER A 14 5.36 -5.12 7.34
C SER A 14 4.17 -5.41 8.26
N ASP A 15 3.24 -6.25 7.83
CA ASP A 15 2.12 -6.69 8.67
C ASP A 15 2.60 -7.50 9.86
N LEU A 16 3.58 -8.39 9.67
CA LEU A 16 4.21 -9.15 10.76
C LEU A 16 4.83 -8.19 11.78
N ILE A 17 5.58 -7.18 11.35
CA ILE A 17 6.15 -6.16 12.24
C ILE A 17 5.04 -5.48 13.06
N ASN A 18 3.93 -5.11 12.41
CA ASN A 18 2.81 -4.42 13.03
C ASN A 18 1.95 -5.28 13.98
N THR A 19 2.30 -6.56 14.20
CA THR A 19 1.71 -7.38 15.26
C THR A 19 2.30 -7.12 16.65
N ALA A 20 3.45 -6.44 16.72
CA ALA A 20 4.09 -6.10 17.98
C ALA A 20 3.26 -5.06 18.75
N GLU A 21 3.43 -5.04 20.07
CA GLU A 21 2.97 -3.92 20.86
C GLU A 21 3.66 -2.62 20.43
N GLY A 22 2.96 -1.49 20.52
CA GLY A 22 3.51 -0.19 20.14
C GLY A 22 2.43 0.86 19.95
N LEU A 23 2.78 1.96 19.31
CA LEU A 23 1.84 3.04 19.00
C LEU A 23 1.39 3.00 17.55
N HIS A 24 0.09 2.86 17.32
CA HIS A 24 -0.52 2.92 16.00
C HIS A 24 -1.52 4.07 15.93
N SER A 25 -1.13 5.15 15.25
CA SER A 25 -1.91 6.39 15.13
C SER A 25 -2.32 6.99 16.49
N ALA A 26 -1.33 7.21 17.36
CA ALA A 26 -1.49 7.76 18.71
C ALA A 26 -2.40 6.90 19.62
N LYS A 27 -2.52 5.61 19.33
CA LYS A 27 -3.25 4.64 20.15
C LYS A 27 -2.33 3.47 20.47
N PRO A 28 -2.32 2.98 21.72
CA PRO A 28 -1.67 1.73 22.04
C PRO A 28 -2.24 0.58 21.19
N SER A 29 -1.37 -0.16 20.55
CA SER A 29 -1.65 -1.43 19.89
C SER A 29 -1.09 -2.55 20.76
N PRO A 30 -1.88 -3.56 21.15
CA PRO A 30 -1.37 -4.69 21.91
C PRO A 30 -0.54 -5.64 21.02
N GLU A 31 0.31 -6.43 21.66
CA GLU A 31 0.92 -7.62 21.06
C GLU A 31 -0.17 -8.61 20.63
N THR A 32 -0.17 -9.03 19.36
CA THR A 32 -1.14 -10.00 18.83
C THR A 32 -0.56 -11.40 18.63
N LEU A 33 0.77 -11.55 18.69
CA LEU A 33 1.48 -12.84 18.67
C LEU A 33 1.95 -13.20 20.09
N ASP A 34 1.03 -13.16 21.06
CA ASP A 34 1.27 -13.52 22.46
C ASP A 34 1.10 -15.02 22.76
N SER A 35 0.47 -15.75 21.82
CA SER A 35 0.00 -17.12 21.98
C SER A 35 0.11 -17.91 20.68
N VAL A 36 0.02 -19.24 20.78
CA VAL A 36 0.05 -20.12 19.60
C VAL A 36 -1.21 -19.88 18.76
N GLU A 37 -2.35 -19.72 19.43
CA GLU A 37 -3.65 -19.40 18.86
C GLU A 37 -3.64 -18.05 18.13
N GLY A 38 -2.92 -17.06 18.66
CA GLY A 38 -2.66 -15.78 18.01
C GLY A 38 -1.89 -15.94 16.70
N LEU A 39 -0.82 -16.73 16.69
CA LEU A 39 -0.07 -17.03 15.46
C LEU A 39 -0.90 -17.82 14.44
N GLU A 40 -1.66 -18.82 14.86
CA GLU A 40 -2.56 -19.53 13.94
C GLU A 40 -3.60 -18.60 13.31
N SER A 41 -4.17 -17.69 14.10
CA SER A 41 -5.16 -16.71 13.61
C SER A 41 -4.51 -15.74 12.63
N TYR A 42 -3.33 -15.21 12.98
CA TYR A 42 -2.55 -14.37 12.08
C TYR A 42 -2.30 -15.05 10.73
N LEU A 43 -1.90 -16.33 10.73
CA LEU A 43 -1.61 -17.10 9.50
C LEU A 43 -2.87 -17.35 8.66
N ARG A 44 -4.02 -17.66 9.28
CA ARG A 44 -5.30 -17.88 8.58
C ARG A 44 -5.83 -16.63 7.88
N GLU A 45 -5.50 -15.45 8.37
CA GLU A 45 -5.94 -14.17 7.79
C GLU A 45 -5.08 -13.71 6.60
N ARG A 46 -3.97 -14.39 6.30
CA ARG A 46 -3.07 -14.01 5.21
C ARG A 46 -3.60 -14.45 3.85
N GLU A 47 -3.11 -13.81 2.79
CA GLU A 47 -3.42 -14.18 1.41
C GLU A 47 -3.01 -15.64 1.12
N PRO A 48 -3.89 -16.47 0.52
CA PRO A 48 -3.58 -17.86 0.20
C PRO A 48 -2.32 -18.03 -0.66
N GLU A 49 -2.03 -17.06 -1.52
CA GLU A 49 -0.87 -17.03 -2.42
C GLU A 49 0.49 -16.94 -1.69
N LEU A 50 0.50 -16.68 -0.38
CA LEU A 50 1.71 -16.76 0.43
C LEU A 50 2.09 -18.21 0.78
N GLU A 51 1.15 -19.15 0.67
CA GLU A 51 1.34 -20.59 0.95
C GLU A 51 1.91 -20.87 2.37
N TRP A 52 1.66 -19.98 3.33
CA TRP A 52 2.15 -20.14 4.70
C TRP A 52 1.34 -21.21 5.46
N PRO A 53 1.99 -22.22 6.07
CA PRO A 53 1.28 -23.31 6.72
C PRO A 53 0.66 -22.84 8.04
N ALA A 54 -0.68 -22.84 8.11
CA ALA A 54 -1.43 -22.55 9.32
C ALA A 54 -1.59 -23.77 10.26
N THR A 55 -1.37 -24.98 9.75
CA THR A 55 -1.44 -26.22 10.54
C THR A 55 -0.04 -26.56 11.06
N SER A 56 0.06 -27.13 12.28
CA SER A 56 1.30 -27.52 12.97
C SER A 56 2.12 -26.41 13.67
N VAL A 57 1.50 -25.27 13.96
CA VAL A 57 2.11 -24.21 14.79
C VAL A 57 2.24 -24.68 16.24
N ASN A 58 3.35 -24.32 16.89
CA ASN A 58 3.59 -24.58 18.31
C ASN A 58 4.38 -23.43 18.94
N ARG A 59 4.60 -23.49 20.26
CA ARG A 59 5.32 -22.43 21.00
C ARG A 59 6.72 -22.16 20.46
N ARG A 60 7.43 -23.18 19.98
CA ARG A 60 8.78 -22.99 19.38
C ARG A 60 8.70 -22.23 18.07
N GLN A 61 7.68 -22.50 17.23
CA GLN A 61 7.44 -21.73 16.01
C GLN A 61 7.06 -20.28 16.32
N LEU A 62 6.21 -20.06 17.34
CA LEU A 62 5.87 -18.71 17.80
C LEU A 62 7.11 -17.89 18.16
N GLU A 63 8.02 -18.45 18.97
CA GLU A 63 9.25 -17.74 19.35
C GLU A 63 10.15 -17.43 18.15
N LYS A 64 10.26 -18.36 17.20
CA LYS A 64 11.00 -18.13 15.95
C LYS A 64 10.36 -17.03 15.09
N VAL A 65 9.04 -17.02 14.96
CA VAL A 65 8.32 -15.97 14.21
C VAL A 65 8.46 -14.61 14.89
N ARG A 66 8.42 -14.55 16.23
CA ARG A 66 8.70 -13.31 16.98
C ARG A 66 10.16 -12.87 16.83
N ALA A 67 11.11 -13.81 16.71
CA ALA A 67 12.50 -13.48 16.41
C ALA A 67 12.67 -12.90 15.00
N LEU A 68 12.07 -13.54 13.98
CA LEU A 68 11.99 -13.00 12.62
C LEU A 68 11.41 -11.59 12.64
N ARG A 69 10.28 -11.38 13.32
CA ARG A 69 9.65 -10.06 13.45
C ARG A 69 10.60 -8.99 13.98
N ARG A 70 11.40 -9.30 15.01
CA ARG A 70 12.39 -8.36 15.58
C ARG A 70 13.50 -8.04 14.58
N GLN A 71 14.01 -9.03 13.85
CA GLN A 71 15.01 -8.83 12.80
C GLN A 71 14.46 -7.94 11.67
N LEU A 72 13.23 -8.20 11.21
CA LEU A 72 12.57 -7.38 10.20
C LEU A 72 12.34 -5.93 10.67
N HIS A 73 11.90 -5.74 11.92
CA HIS A 73 11.73 -4.41 12.49
C HIS A 73 13.06 -3.63 12.53
N ALA A 74 14.17 -4.29 12.89
CA ALA A 74 15.49 -3.66 12.87
C ALA A 74 15.87 -3.18 11.45
N LEU A 75 15.64 -4.00 10.42
CA LEU A 75 15.86 -3.62 9.02
C LEU A 75 14.99 -2.43 8.59
N TRP A 76 13.71 -2.42 8.97
CA TRP A 76 12.79 -1.31 8.67
C TRP A 76 13.19 0.00 9.38
N ALA A 77 13.70 -0.10 10.61
CA ALA A 77 14.14 1.06 11.39
C ALA A 77 15.43 1.69 10.85
N SER A 78 16.32 0.88 10.26
CA SER A 78 17.58 1.36 9.67
C SER A 78 17.42 1.86 8.24
N ALA A 79 16.36 1.46 7.53
CA ALA A 79 16.08 1.90 6.17
C ALA A 79 15.98 3.45 6.06
N PRO A 80 16.45 4.06 4.95
CA PRO A 80 16.89 3.43 3.70
C PRO A 80 18.30 2.84 3.73
N THR A 81 19.08 3.09 4.78
CA THR A 81 20.50 2.73 4.81
C THR A 81 20.69 1.31 5.33
N ILE A 82 21.47 0.50 4.62
CA ILE A 82 21.90 -0.82 5.05
C ILE A 82 23.39 -0.75 5.33
N GLU A 83 23.77 -0.81 6.60
CA GLU A 83 25.17 -0.90 7.03
C GLU A 83 25.57 -2.38 7.15
N PRO A 84 26.86 -2.70 7.40
CA PRO A 84 27.30 -4.09 7.51
C PRO A 84 26.47 -4.93 8.50
N LYS A 85 26.04 -4.36 9.62
CA LYS A 85 25.21 -5.06 10.62
C LYS A 85 23.81 -5.43 10.09
N GLU A 86 23.17 -4.58 9.29
CA GLU A 86 21.89 -4.92 8.65
C GLU A 86 22.08 -5.93 7.52
N LEU A 87 23.21 -5.85 6.82
CA LEU A 87 23.56 -6.83 5.81
C LEU A 87 23.74 -8.23 6.43
N ASP A 88 24.34 -8.32 7.62
CA ASP A 88 24.44 -9.57 8.38
C ASP A 88 23.06 -10.14 8.68
N ILE A 89 22.09 -9.31 9.11
CA ILE A 89 20.70 -9.76 9.33
C ILE A 89 20.09 -10.31 8.02
N VAL A 90 20.28 -9.63 6.88
CA VAL A 90 19.77 -10.12 5.59
C VAL A 90 20.41 -11.44 5.21
N ASN A 91 21.72 -11.59 5.41
CA ASN A 91 22.45 -12.83 5.12
C ASN A 91 22.03 -13.99 6.03
N ASP A 92 21.83 -13.73 7.32
CA ASP A 92 21.33 -14.72 8.28
C ASP A 92 19.94 -15.22 7.87
N LEU A 93 19.05 -14.32 7.42
CA LEU A 93 17.72 -14.71 6.94
C LEU A 93 17.77 -15.51 5.61
N LEU A 94 18.82 -15.34 4.82
CA LEU A 94 19.04 -16.09 3.57
C LEU A 94 19.76 -17.42 3.80
N GLU A 95 20.30 -17.67 4.99
CA GLU A 95 21.12 -18.85 5.25
C GLU A 95 20.32 -20.14 4.98
N GLY A 96 20.81 -20.95 4.03
CA GLY A 96 20.17 -22.20 3.60
C GLY A 96 18.93 -22.03 2.71
N VAL A 97 18.46 -20.80 2.45
CA VAL A 97 17.34 -20.55 1.54
C VAL A 97 17.80 -20.83 0.10
N GLY A 98 17.11 -21.75 -0.56
CA GLY A 98 17.37 -22.07 -1.97
C GLY A 98 16.56 -21.17 -2.92
N ILE A 99 16.92 -21.19 -4.20
CA ILE A 99 16.14 -20.56 -5.28
C ILE A 99 15.87 -21.60 -6.37
N GLN A 100 14.62 -21.70 -6.80
CA GLN A 100 14.21 -22.43 -8.00
C GLN A 100 13.69 -21.47 -9.06
N VAL A 101 13.89 -21.80 -10.33
CA VAL A 101 13.24 -21.09 -11.44
C VAL A 101 12.03 -21.92 -11.88
N VAL A 102 10.84 -21.31 -11.84
CA VAL A 102 9.57 -21.94 -12.19
C VAL A 102 8.88 -21.16 -13.31
N ALA A 103 7.93 -21.80 -13.99
CA ALA A 103 7.08 -21.11 -14.96
C ALA A 103 6.29 -20.01 -14.26
N ALA A 104 6.23 -18.83 -14.88
CA ALA A 104 5.43 -17.73 -14.40
C ALA A 104 3.96 -17.90 -14.83
N GLU A 105 3.05 -17.24 -14.11
CA GLU A 105 1.64 -17.23 -14.52
C GLU A 105 1.47 -16.47 -15.84
N PRO A 106 0.45 -16.81 -16.66
CA PRO A 106 0.12 -16.02 -17.83
C PRO A 106 -0.04 -14.54 -17.44
N HIS A 107 0.60 -13.65 -18.20
CA HIS A 107 0.61 -12.19 -18.00
C HIS A 107 1.62 -11.60 -16.99
N GLU A 108 2.53 -12.39 -16.39
CA GLU A 108 3.60 -11.85 -15.52
C GLU A 108 4.79 -11.19 -16.28
N GLY A 109 4.67 -11.02 -17.61
CA GLY A 109 5.65 -10.31 -18.45
C GLY A 109 6.95 -11.07 -18.73
N SER A 110 7.28 -12.08 -17.93
CA SER A 110 8.33 -13.08 -18.13
C SER A 110 7.71 -14.47 -18.23
N ALA A 111 8.35 -15.40 -18.94
CA ALA A 111 7.94 -16.81 -18.98
C ALA A 111 8.34 -17.58 -17.71
N PHE A 112 9.28 -17.04 -16.93
CA PHE A 112 9.83 -17.68 -15.75
C PHE A 112 9.95 -16.70 -14.58
N ARG A 113 9.90 -17.24 -13.36
CA ARG A 113 10.12 -16.50 -12.11
C ARG A 113 10.94 -17.28 -11.10
N GLU A 114 11.55 -16.57 -10.16
CA GLU A 114 12.25 -17.14 -9.02
C GLU A 114 11.26 -17.54 -7.93
N ARG A 115 11.44 -18.73 -7.36
CA ARG A 115 10.70 -19.24 -6.20
C ARG A 115 11.68 -19.56 -5.07
N PRO A 116 11.62 -18.83 -3.95
CA PRO A 116 12.40 -19.15 -2.76
C PRO A 116 12.00 -20.51 -2.18
N ILE A 117 13.01 -21.29 -1.77
CA ILE A 117 12.84 -22.61 -1.16
C ILE A 117 13.22 -22.50 0.31
N PRO A 118 12.30 -22.76 1.23
CA PRO A 118 12.60 -22.68 2.66
C PRO A 118 13.54 -23.78 3.10
N VAL A 119 14.32 -23.50 4.14
CA VAL A 119 15.30 -24.42 4.75
C VAL A 119 14.64 -25.69 5.27
N SER A 120 13.39 -25.58 5.73
CA SER A 120 12.58 -26.72 6.17
C SER A 120 11.09 -26.42 6.00
N SER A 121 10.24 -27.41 6.29
CA SER A 121 8.78 -27.25 6.31
C SER A 121 8.23 -26.56 7.56
N GLN A 122 9.09 -26.12 8.48
CA GLN A 122 8.65 -25.36 9.66
C GLN A 122 8.07 -24.00 9.25
N THR A 123 6.94 -23.61 9.85
CA THR A 123 6.24 -22.35 9.56
C THR A 123 7.17 -21.14 9.51
N SER A 124 8.06 -21.00 10.50
CA SER A 124 9.03 -19.89 10.54
C SER A 124 9.97 -19.85 9.33
N ASP A 125 10.46 -21.00 8.85
CA ASP A 125 11.36 -21.07 7.71
C ASP A 125 10.60 -20.80 6.40
N VAL A 126 9.36 -21.30 6.29
CA VAL A 126 8.45 -21.02 5.16
C VAL A 126 8.10 -19.54 5.06
N MET A 127 7.88 -18.86 6.18
CA MET A 127 7.67 -17.40 6.22
C MET A 127 8.94 -16.63 5.87
N THR A 128 10.10 -17.09 6.36
CA THR A 128 11.38 -16.40 6.20
C THR A 128 11.83 -16.37 4.76
N ALA A 129 11.78 -17.49 4.04
CA ALA A 129 12.34 -17.61 2.69
C ALA A 129 11.85 -16.54 1.68
N PRO A 130 10.54 -16.32 1.48
CA PRO A 130 10.06 -15.29 0.55
C PRO A 130 10.38 -13.88 1.01
N VAL A 131 10.34 -13.62 2.33
CA VAL A 131 10.67 -12.30 2.89
C VAL A 131 12.16 -12.00 2.72
N ALA A 132 13.04 -12.96 3.01
CA ALA A 132 14.48 -12.84 2.84
C ALA A 132 14.86 -12.58 1.38
N ALA A 133 14.28 -13.35 0.44
CA ALA A 133 14.49 -13.14 -0.98
C ALA A 133 14.00 -11.76 -1.45
N ALA A 134 12.84 -11.29 -0.96
CA ALA A 134 12.34 -9.96 -1.26
C ALA A 134 13.24 -8.84 -0.71
N LEU A 135 13.79 -9.01 0.50
CA LEU A 135 14.77 -8.09 1.08
C LEU A 135 16.05 -8.06 0.25
N ALA A 136 16.60 -9.22 -0.12
CA ALA A 136 17.77 -9.33 -0.98
C ALA A 136 17.55 -8.61 -2.33
N PHE A 137 16.35 -8.76 -2.90
CA PHE A 137 15.95 -8.07 -4.12
C PHE A 137 15.98 -6.53 -3.95
N LEU A 138 15.51 -5.99 -2.81
CA LEU A 138 15.57 -4.55 -2.53
C LEU A 138 17.00 -4.06 -2.33
N VAL A 139 17.80 -4.78 -1.53
CA VAL A 139 19.19 -4.42 -1.23
C VAL A 139 20.03 -4.35 -2.50
N THR A 140 19.96 -5.39 -3.34
CA THR A 140 20.73 -5.48 -4.59
C THR A 140 20.33 -4.45 -5.65
N ARG A 141 19.19 -3.78 -5.47
CA ARG A 141 18.64 -2.78 -6.42
C ARG A 141 18.58 -1.37 -5.86
N ASP A 142 19.13 -1.14 -4.67
CA ASP A 142 19.09 0.17 -3.99
C ASP A 142 17.63 0.69 -3.82
N GLU A 143 16.71 -0.22 -3.50
CA GLU A 143 15.27 0.07 -3.31
C GLU A 143 14.82 -0.04 -1.85
N THR A 144 15.75 -0.14 -0.91
CA THR A 144 15.51 -0.23 0.55
C THR A 144 14.77 0.99 1.11
N GLY A 145 14.84 2.14 0.44
CA GLY A 145 14.04 3.33 0.82
C GLY A 145 12.52 3.19 0.67
N ARG A 146 12.05 2.03 0.19
CA ARG A 146 10.64 1.64 0.23
C ARG A 146 10.20 1.09 1.58
N LEU A 147 11.13 0.59 2.39
CA LEU A 147 10.88 0.20 3.77
C LEU A 147 10.81 1.48 4.59
N ARG A 148 9.67 1.74 5.26
CA ARG A 148 9.46 2.98 6.00
C ARG A 148 8.71 2.72 7.29
N ILE A 149 8.93 3.60 8.27
CA ILE A 149 8.02 3.78 9.39
C ILE A 149 7.02 4.89 9.04
N CYS A 150 5.77 4.73 9.46
CA CYS A 150 4.69 5.68 9.24
C CYS A 150 5.06 7.08 9.77
N ARG A 151 4.79 8.13 8.98
CA ARG A 151 5.02 9.52 9.37
C ARG A 151 3.87 10.14 10.17
N GLY A 152 2.95 9.33 10.67
CA GLY A 152 1.86 9.81 11.52
C GLY A 152 2.38 10.20 12.90
N ASP A 153 1.77 11.21 13.52
CA ASP A 153 2.06 11.56 14.91
C ASP A 153 1.78 10.35 15.82
N ASP A 154 2.79 9.97 16.60
CA ASP A 154 2.82 8.82 17.51
C ASP A 154 2.40 7.52 16.80
N CYS A 155 3.05 7.19 15.69
CA CYS A 155 2.78 6.00 14.90
C CYS A 155 4.07 5.29 14.49
N GLU A 156 4.24 4.07 14.98
CA GLU A 156 5.43 3.23 14.80
C GLU A 156 5.22 2.17 13.71
N ALA A 157 4.06 2.19 13.05
CA ALA A 157 3.70 1.19 12.04
C ALA A 157 4.72 1.12 10.91
N ALA A 158 5.25 -0.06 10.64
CA ALA A 158 6.01 -0.38 9.45
C ALA A 158 5.11 -0.38 8.22
N ILE A 159 5.60 0.20 7.12
CA ILE A 159 4.91 0.25 5.83
C ILE A 159 5.90 -0.07 4.70
N VAL A 160 5.36 -0.47 3.56
CA VAL A 160 6.10 -0.62 2.31
C VAL A 160 5.55 0.30 1.25
N ASP A 161 6.44 1.09 0.64
CA ASP A 161 6.09 2.01 -0.42
C ASP A 161 6.15 1.35 -1.80
N LEU A 162 5.02 0.74 -2.19
CA LEU A 162 4.84 0.13 -3.50
C LEU A 162 4.33 1.11 -4.56
N THR A 163 4.22 2.41 -4.22
CA THR A 163 3.79 3.43 -5.17
C THR A 163 4.85 3.64 -6.26
N ARG A 164 4.39 4.05 -7.45
CA ARG A 164 5.29 4.34 -8.58
C ARG A 164 6.29 5.45 -8.25
N ASN A 165 5.85 6.46 -7.51
CA ASN A 165 6.63 7.68 -7.24
C ASN A 165 7.26 7.71 -5.84
N ARG A 166 7.32 6.56 -5.15
CA ARG A 166 7.87 6.44 -3.78
C ARG A 166 7.28 7.49 -2.81
N SER A 167 5.97 7.67 -2.87
CA SER A 167 5.23 8.72 -2.17
C SER A 167 4.40 8.22 -0.98
N LYS A 168 4.45 6.93 -0.62
CA LYS A 168 3.69 6.43 0.54
C LYS A 168 4.41 6.87 1.82
N LEU A 169 3.69 7.61 2.66
CA LEU A 169 4.23 8.14 3.93
C LEU A 169 3.46 7.66 5.16
N PHE A 170 2.26 7.09 4.99
CA PHE A 170 1.35 6.78 6.08
C PHE A 170 0.82 5.36 5.97
N CYS A 171 0.49 4.75 7.11
CA CYS A 171 -0.18 3.45 7.20
C CYS A 171 -1.65 3.56 6.76
N ASP A 172 -2.20 2.44 6.28
CA ASP A 172 -3.56 2.41 5.71
C ASP A 172 -4.65 2.24 6.77
N PHE A 173 -4.34 1.55 7.87
CA PHE A 173 -5.31 1.24 8.93
C PHE A 173 -5.47 2.35 9.98
N GLY A 174 -4.44 3.17 10.19
CA GLY A 174 -4.43 4.19 11.24
C GLY A 174 -5.07 5.53 10.87
N ASN A 175 -5.51 5.73 9.62
CA ASN A 175 -6.00 7.03 9.12
C ASN A 175 -5.00 8.19 9.32
N CYS A 176 -3.70 7.88 9.35
CA CYS A 176 -2.63 8.83 9.66
C CYS A 176 -2.53 9.97 8.63
N ALA A 177 -2.76 9.66 7.35
CA ALA A 177 -2.76 10.65 6.28
C ALA A 177 -3.81 11.76 6.50
N ASN A 178 -5.06 11.39 6.82
CA ASN A 178 -6.11 12.37 7.07
C ASN A 178 -5.84 13.19 8.34
N ARG A 179 -5.32 12.55 9.41
CA ARG A 179 -4.91 13.26 10.62
C ARG A 179 -3.87 14.35 10.31
N ALA A 180 -2.84 14.00 9.55
CA ALA A 180 -1.81 14.93 9.11
C ALA A 180 -2.39 16.08 8.26
N HIS A 181 -3.27 15.77 7.31
CA HIS A 181 -3.96 16.79 6.50
C HIS A 181 -4.82 17.75 7.33
N VAL A 182 -5.59 17.23 8.28
CA VAL A 182 -6.43 18.03 9.18
C VAL A 182 -5.57 18.93 10.07
N ARG A 183 -4.49 18.40 10.64
CA ARG A 183 -3.53 19.19 11.44
C ARG A 183 -2.93 20.33 10.63
N ALA A 184 -2.43 20.03 9.43
CA ALA A 184 -1.86 21.04 8.54
C ALA A 184 -2.89 22.10 8.11
N TYR A 185 -4.14 21.70 7.86
CA TYR A 185 -5.23 22.64 7.58
C TYR A 185 -5.51 23.58 8.76
N ARG A 186 -5.59 23.05 9.99
CA ARG A 186 -5.81 23.84 11.21
C ARG A 186 -4.65 24.81 11.46
N ALA A 187 -3.40 24.38 11.28
CA ALA A 187 -2.22 25.24 11.40
C ALA A 187 -2.25 26.41 10.42
N ARG A 188 -2.62 26.15 9.14
CA ARG A 188 -2.79 27.23 8.15
C ARG A 188 -3.92 28.19 8.50
N GLN A 189 -5.01 27.72 9.11
CA GLN A 189 -6.12 28.58 9.54
C GLN A 189 -5.73 29.43 10.75
N ALA A 190 -4.94 28.90 11.69
CA ALA A 190 -4.40 29.66 12.81
C ALA A 190 -3.45 30.76 12.31
N ALA A 191 -2.46 30.40 11.48
CA ALA A 191 -1.51 31.36 10.91
C ALA A 191 -2.19 32.47 10.10
N ARG A 192 -3.29 32.16 9.38
CA ARG A 192 -4.09 33.18 8.69
C ARG A 192 -4.77 34.15 9.66
N LYS A 193 -5.34 33.66 10.76
CA LYS A 193 -5.95 34.53 11.78
C LYS A 193 -4.91 35.43 12.42
N ASP A 194 -3.72 34.89 12.71
CA ASP A 194 -2.62 35.66 13.30
C ASP A 194 -2.13 36.74 12.31
N ASP A 195 -1.98 36.40 11.03
CA ASP A 195 -1.62 37.33 9.94
C ASP A 195 -2.68 38.44 9.75
N GLU A 196 -3.98 38.10 9.81
CA GLU A 196 -5.08 39.06 9.76
C GLU A 196 -5.11 39.99 10.99
N GLN A 197 -4.75 39.49 12.17
CA GLN A 197 -4.64 40.29 13.39
C GLN A 197 -3.45 41.25 13.35
N VAL A 198 -2.31 40.82 12.81
CA VAL A 198 -1.08 41.63 12.73
C VAL A 198 -1.15 42.66 11.60
N SER A 199 -1.72 42.30 10.44
CA SER A 199 -1.81 43.20 9.28
C SER A 199 -3.01 44.14 9.30
N GLY A 200 -4.02 43.86 10.13
CA GLY A 200 -5.30 44.59 10.15
C GLY A 200 -6.14 44.44 8.88
N GLN A 201 -5.72 43.59 7.92
CA GLN A 201 -6.43 43.34 6.67
C GLN A 201 -6.90 41.88 6.60
N VAL A 202 -8.21 41.68 6.41
CA VAL A 202 -8.81 40.36 6.23
C VAL A 202 -8.45 39.83 4.84
N ARG A 203 -7.78 38.66 4.76
CA ARG A 203 -7.45 38.05 3.46
C ARG A 203 -8.72 37.40 2.90
N PRO A 204 -9.10 37.67 1.63
CA PRO A 204 -10.33 37.11 1.07
C PRO A 204 -10.27 35.58 1.06
N ARG A 205 -11.30 34.94 1.62
CA ARG A 205 -11.45 33.48 1.54
C ARG A 205 -11.76 33.10 0.10
N LEU A 206 -10.94 32.23 -0.49
CA LEU A 206 -11.29 31.57 -1.74
C LEU A 206 -12.58 30.77 -1.49
N ALA A 207 -13.68 31.22 -2.09
CA ALA A 207 -14.95 30.50 -2.04
C ALA A 207 -14.75 29.12 -2.68
N LYS A 208 -15.08 28.06 -1.94
CA LYS A 208 -15.11 26.73 -2.55
C LYS A 208 -16.27 26.72 -3.56
N PRO A 209 -16.04 26.34 -4.83
CA PRO A 209 -17.12 26.18 -5.78
C PRO A 209 -18.13 25.16 -5.22
N SER A 210 -19.40 25.51 -5.33
CA SER A 210 -20.52 24.65 -5.01
C SER A 210 -20.42 23.32 -5.77
N ALA A 211 -21.13 22.30 -5.27
CA ALA A 211 -21.19 21.00 -5.95
C ALA A 211 -21.64 21.13 -7.42
N ARG A 212 -22.54 22.09 -7.69
CA ARG A 212 -23.01 22.41 -9.05
C ARG A 212 -21.89 22.99 -9.92
N GLU A 213 -21.14 23.96 -9.42
CA GLU A 213 -20.02 24.58 -10.14
C GLU A 213 -18.88 23.57 -10.39
N LYS A 214 -18.59 22.67 -9.44
CA LYS A 214 -17.61 21.59 -9.65
C LYS A 214 -18.06 20.59 -10.72
N ALA A 215 -19.34 20.22 -10.73
CA ALA A 215 -19.89 19.32 -11.74
C ALA A 215 -19.84 19.97 -13.13
N GLU A 216 -20.09 21.27 -13.23
CA GLU A 216 -20.02 22.01 -14.48
C GLU A 216 -18.57 22.15 -15.00
N GLN A 217 -17.61 22.36 -14.09
CA GLN A 217 -16.18 22.37 -14.42
C GLN A 217 -15.67 21.01 -14.91
N LEU A 218 -16.07 19.90 -14.26
CA LEU A 218 -15.70 18.55 -14.71
C LEU A 218 -16.25 18.22 -16.11
N ASN A 219 -17.43 18.76 -16.44
CA ASN A 219 -18.09 18.53 -17.72
C ASN A 219 -17.64 19.49 -18.84
N ARG A 220 -16.74 20.42 -18.53
CA ARG A 220 -16.18 21.36 -19.50
C ARG A 220 -14.95 20.73 -20.15
N PRO A 221 -14.99 20.38 -21.44
CA PRO A 221 -13.84 19.81 -22.11
C PRO A 221 -12.67 20.81 -22.07
N THR A 222 -11.52 20.35 -21.59
CA THR A 222 -10.33 21.19 -21.35
C THR A 222 -9.34 21.21 -22.52
N SER A 223 -9.64 20.50 -23.62
CA SER A 223 -8.81 20.43 -24.81
C SER A 223 -9.64 20.39 -26.10
N ALA A 224 -9.05 20.81 -27.22
CA ALA A 224 -9.70 20.79 -28.53
C ALA A 224 -10.19 19.39 -28.93
N THR A 225 -9.42 18.35 -28.61
CA THR A 225 -9.80 16.95 -28.85
C THR A 225 -11.01 16.54 -27.99
N ALA A 226 -11.08 16.97 -26.73
CA ALA A 226 -12.20 16.69 -25.86
C ALA A 226 -13.48 17.42 -26.30
N ILE A 227 -13.35 18.63 -26.89
CA ILE A 227 -14.46 19.37 -27.50
C ILE A 227 -15.00 18.58 -28.69
N ALA A 228 -14.13 18.20 -29.64
CA ALA A 228 -14.53 17.44 -30.84
C ALA A 228 -15.20 16.10 -30.50
N ALA A 229 -14.70 15.38 -29.48
CA ALA A 229 -15.28 14.12 -29.02
C ALA A 229 -16.65 14.29 -28.33
N LYS A 230 -16.89 15.45 -27.69
CA LYS A 230 -18.20 15.78 -27.11
C LYS A 230 -19.20 16.11 -28.22
N GLU A 231 -18.83 16.98 -29.15
CA GLU A 231 -19.66 17.35 -30.31
C GLU A 231 -20.04 16.15 -31.16
N PHE A 232 -19.12 15.21 -31.38
CA PHE A 232 -19.42 13.98 -32.11
C PHE A 232 -20.46 13.12 -31.38
N ARG A 233 -20.32 12.94 -30.06
CA ARG A 233 -21.30 12.17 -29.25
C ARG A 233 -22.67 12.83 -29.23
N ASP A 234 -22.72 14.16 -29.14
CA ASP A 234 -23.98 14.90 -29.12
C ASP A 234 -24.71 14.79 -30.47
N ARG A 235 -24.00 14.93 -31.61
CA ARG A 235 -24.57 14.67 -32.95
C ARG A 235 -25.11 13.26 -33.10
N MET A 236 -24.33 12.25 -32.71
CA MET A 236 -24.76 10.85 -32.76
C MET A 236 -26.01 10.58 -31.90
N ARG A 237 -26.11 11.24 -30.74
CA ARG A 237 -27.26 11.13 -29.85
C ARG A 237 -28.51 11.74 -30.49
N GLU A 238 -28.40 12.90 -31.11
CA GLU A 238 -29.50 13.54 -31.84
C GLU A 238 -29.98 12.66 -32.99
N GLU A 239 -29.06 12.13 -33.81
CA GLU A 239 -29.40 11.21 -34.90
C GLU A 239 -30.14 9.96 -34.40
N LEU A 240 -29.67 9.36 -33.29
CA LEU A 240 -30.33 8.20 -32.68
C LEU A 240 -31.72 8.53 -32.15
N MET A 241 -31.91 9.71 -31.54
CA MET A 241 -33.21 10.15 -31.04
C MET A 241 -34.19 10.43 -32.19
N GLN A 242 -33.73 11.03 -33.29
CA GLN A 242 -34.53 11.24 -34.50
C GLN A 242 -34.95 9.92 -35.14
N LYS A 243 -34.03 8.95 -35.25
CA LYS A 243 -34.34 7.60 -35.76
C LYS A 243 -35.37 6.87 -34.90
N ARG A 244 -35.28 6.97 -33.56
CA ARG A 244 -36.29 6.40 -32.64
C ARG A 244 -37.66 7.05 -32.80
N GLN A 245 -37.71 8.37 -32.99
CA GLN A 245 -38.96 9.10 -33.22
C GLN A 245 -39.60 8.77 -34.58
N ALA A 246 -38.79 8.58 -35.63
CA ALA A 246 -39.27 8.16 -36.95
C ALA A 246 -39.84 6.73 -36.92
N SER A 247 -39.10 5.78 -36.32
CA SER A 247 -39.54 4.40 -36.11
C SER A 247 -40.85 4.30 -35.32
N SER A 248 -41.01 5.13 -34.28
CA SER A 248 -42.25 5.20 -33.48
C SER A 248 -43.45 5.79 -34.25
N LYS A 249 -43.21 6.59 -35.30
CA LYS A 249 -44.27 7.14 -36.16
C LYS A 249 -44.70 6.15 -37.25
N GLU A 250 -43.78 5.33 -37.76
CA GLU A 250 -44.10 4.26 -38.72
C GLU A 250 -44.92 3.13 -38.07
N THR A 251 -44.61 2.75 -36.83
CA THR A 251 -45.38 1.71 -36.09
C THR A 251 -46.80 2.13 -35.71
N LYS A 252 -47.13 3.43 -35.75
CA LYS A 252 -48.50 3.94 -35.51
C LYS A 252 -49.34 4.08 -36.79
N LYS A 253 -48.77 3.79 -37.96
CA LYS A 253 -49.43 3.91 -39.27
C LYS A 253 -49.83 2.57 -39.91
N VAL A 254 -49.63 1.47 -39.18
CA VAL A 254 -50.08 0.11 -39.54
C VAL A 254 -51.32 -0.24 -38.74
#